data_AF-A0AAW6M9M2-F1
#
_entry.id   AF-A0AAW6M9M2-F1
#
_cell.length_a   1.000
_cell.length_b   1.000
_cell.length_c   1.000
_cell.angle_alpha   90.00
_cell.angle_beta   90.00
_cell.angle_gamma   90.00
#
_symmetry.space_group_name_H-M   'P 1'
#
loop_
_entity.id
_entity.type
_entity.pdbx_description
1 polymer ?
#
loop_
_entity_poly.entity_id
_entity_poly.type
_entity_poly.pdbx_seq_one_letter_code
_entity_poly.pdbx_strand_id
1 'polypeptide(L)'
;MYSLPKSLTASTGLDALTHAIEGLITKGAWEMSDMFEIKAIEMIASYLETAVNEPTNTEARNGMAVAQYIAGMAFSHVGLGVVHGMAHPLGAIFDIPHGV
;
A
#
# COMPACT_ATOMS: atom_id res chain seq x y z
N MET A 1 5.39 12.61 -4.59
CA MET A 1 4.94 12.35 -3.19
C MET A 1 4.82 13.62 -2.35
N TYR A 2 5.79 14.55 -2.41
CA TYR A 2 5.81 15.73 -1.52
C TYR A 2 4.63 16.71 -1.64
N SER A 3 3.93 16.73 -2.77
CA SER A 3 2.76 17.58 -3.01
C SER A 3 1.42 16.88 -2.74
N LEU A 4 1.42 15.61 -2.32
CA LEU A 4 0.18 14.87 -2.12
C LEU A 4 -0.58 15.42 -0.90
N PRO A 5 -1.88 15.76 -1.04
CA PRO A 5 -2.73 16.11 0.09
C PRO A 5 -2.76 15.01 1.16
N LYS A 6 -3.10 15.40 2.39
CA LYS A 6 -3.19 14.49 3.54
C LYS A 6 -4.11 13.29 3.28
N SER A 7 -5.33 13.56 2.81
CA SER A 7 -6.33 12.52 2.52
C SER A 7 -5.86 11.54 1.44
N LEU A 8 -5.25 12.06 0.37
CA LEU A 8 -4.72 11.23 -0.71
C LEU A 8 -3.54 10.38 -0.22
N THR A 9 -2.65 10.95 0.60
CA THR A 9 -1.53 10.22 1.21
C THR A 9 -2.03 9.06 2.07
N ALA A 10 -3.05 9.30 2.90
CA ALA A 10 -3.65 8.26 3.73
C ALA A 10 -4.27 7.14 2.88
N SER A 11 -5.11 7.51 1.90
CA SER A 11 -5.76 6.54 1.00
C SER A 11 -4.73 5.69 0.25
N THR A 12 -3.75 6.32 -0.42
CA THR A 12 -2.71 5.55 -1.16
C THR A 12 -1.79 4.74 -0.26
N GLY A 13 -1.61 5.16 1.00
CA GLY A 13 -0.83 4.40 1.96
C GLY A 13 -1.55 3.17 2.50
N LEU A 14 -2.87 3.27 2.71
CA LEU A 14 -3.72 2.13 3.07
C LEU A 14 -3.89 1.16 1.90
N ASP A 15 -3.92 1.67 0.67
CA ASP A 15 -3.86 0.86 -0.55
C ASP A 15 -2.57 0.03 -0.59
N ALA A 16 -1.40 0.67 -0.42
CA ALA A 16 -0.12 -0.02 -0.31
C ALA A 16 -0.07 -1.05 0.84
N LEU A 17 -0.72 -0.77 1.97
CA LEU A 17 -0.79 -1.72 3.09
C LEU A 17 -1.64 -2.93 2.72
N THR A 18 -2.76 -2.70 2.04
CA THR A 18 -3.68 -3.74 1.59
C THR A 18 -3.01 -4.61 0.54
N HIS A 19 -2.31 -4.02 -0.43
CA HIS A 19 -1.47 -4.74 -1.37
C HIS A 19 -0.54 -5.71 -0.64
N ALA A 20 0.16 -5.23 0.39
CA ALA A 20 1.13 -6.04 1.08
C ALA A 20 0.51 -7.19 1.89
N ILE A 21 -0.58 -6.91 2.61
CA ILE A 21 -1.30 -7.94 3.36
C ILE A 21 -1.89 -8.99 2.41
N GLU A 22 -2.52 -8.57 1.32
CA GLU A 22 -3.13 -9.50 0.38
C GLU A 22 -2.06 -10.31 -0.36
N GLY A 23 -0.99 -9.68 -0.82
CA GLY A 23 0.17 -10.32 -1.46
C GLY A 23 0.74 -11.45 -0.61
N LEU A 24 0.92 -11.18 0.70
CA LEU A 24 1.45 -12.12 1.69
C LEU A 24 0.56 -13.36 1.91
N ILE A 25 -0.75 -13.25 1.70
CA ILE A 25 -1.70 -14.34 1.99
C ILE A 25 -2.33 -14.96 0.73
N THR A 26 -1.85 -14.59 -0.45
CA THR A 26 -2.31 -15.21 -1.70
C THR A 26 -1.93 -16.69 -1.78
N LYS A 27 -2.62 -17.45 -2.63
CA LYS A 27 -2.26 -18.85 -2.92
C LYS A 27 -0.92 -19.00 -3.66
N GLY A 28 -0.43 -17.92 -4.27
CA GLY A 28 0.83 -17.88 -5.01
C GLY A 28 2.00 -17.33 -4.21
N ALA A 29 1.78 -16.97 -2.93
CA ALA A 29 2.82 -16.47 -2.04
C ALA A 29 3.95 -17.49 -1.87
N TRP A 30 5.18 -17.00 -1.81
CA TRP A 30 6.40 -17.77 -1.68
C TRP A 30 7.50 -16.92 -1.04
N GLU A 31 8.62 -17.54 -0.65
CA GLU A 31 9.69 -16.93 0.16
C GLU A 31 10.06 -15.49 -0.26
N MET A 32 10.28 -15.23 -1.55
CA MET A 32 10.69 -13.90 -2.01
C MET A 32 9.56 -12.87 -1.92
N SER A 33 8.30 -13.24 -2.23
CA SER A 33 7.19 -12.30 -2.06
C SER A 33 7.01 -11.96 -0.60
N ASP A 34 7.08 -12.95 0.28
CA ASP A 34 6.87 -12.77 1.72
C ASP A 34 7.93 -11.83 2.32
N MET A 35 9.19 -11.95 1.89
CA MET A 35 10.26 -11.03 2.27
C MET A 35 9.93 -9.57 1.92
N PHE A 36 9.38 -9.31 0.73
CA PHE A 36 9.01 -7.97 0.32
C PHE A 36 7.77 -7.46 1.05
N GLU A 37 6.73 -8.29 1.18
CA GLU A 37 5.47 -7.86 1.78
C GLU A 37 5.58 -7.65 3.29
N ILE A 38 6.29 -8.51 4.01
CA ILE A 38 6.59 -8.30 5.43
C ILE A 38 7.35 -6.98 5.59
N LYS A 39 8.34 -6.73 4.73
CA LYS A 39 9.10 -5.48 4.82
C LYS A 39 8.25 -4.26 4.48
N ALA A 40 7.36 -4.36 3.49
CA ALA A 40 6.43 -3.30 3.15
C ALA A 40 5.52 -2.97 4.34
N ILE A 41 4.94 -3.98 5.00
CA ILE A 41 4.09 -3.81 6.17
C ILE A 41 4.83 -3.08 7.30
N GLU A 42 6.06 -3.51 7.64
CA GLU A 42 6.88 -2.86 8.66
C GLU A 42 7.13 -1.37 8.35
N MET A 43 7.48 -1.07 7.10
CA MET A 43 7.79 0.28 6.66
C MET A 43 6.54 1.16 6.64
N ILE A 44 5.41 0.65 6.13
CA ILE A 44 4.15 1.39 6.10
C ILE A 44 3.70 1.70 7.53
N ALA A 45 3.77 0.72 8.45
CA ALA A 45 3.45 0.93 9.85
C ALA A 45 4.35 2.00 10.51
N SER A 46 5.62 2.07 10.09
CA SER A 46 6.59 3.04 10.63
C SER A 46 6.44 4.45 10.05
N TYR A 47 6.03 4.58 8.78
CA TYR A 47 6.12 5.85 8.05
C TYR A 47 4.77 6.47 7.66
N LEU A 48 3.67 5.70 7.57
CA LEU A 48 2.42 6.22 7.02
C LEU A 48 1.83 7.35 7.86
N GLU A 49 1.73 7.16 9.18
CA GLU A 49 1.16 8.17 10.07
C GLU A 49 1.93 9.50 9.98
N THR A 50 3.26 9.43 10.02
CA THR A 50 4.14 10.59 9.87
C THR A 50 4.00 11.23 8.49
N ALA A 51 3.97 10.45 7.40
CA ALA A 51 3.80 10.98 6.05
C ALA A 51 2.45 11.69 5.85
N VAL A 52 1.41 11.26 6.58
CA VAL A 52 0.06 11.84 6.59
C VAL A 52 0.01 13.11 7.44
N ASN A 53 0.59 13.10 8.63
CA ASN A 53 0.53 14.23 9.57
C ASN A 53 1.59 15.31 9.30
N GLU A 54 2.72 14.94 8.70
CA GLU A 54 3.85 15.80 8.36
C GLU A 54 4.18 15.68 6.86
N PRO A 55 3.40 16.28 5.95
CA PRO A 55 3.51 16.05 4.52
C PRO A 55 4.84 16.49 3.89
N THR A 56 5.63 17.33 4.59
CA THR A 56 6.97 17.78 4.21
C THR A 56 8.09 16.95 4.83
N ASN A 57 7.79 15.95 5.68
CA ASN A 57 8.78 15.07 6.27
C ASN A 57 9.38 14.16 5.19
N THR A 58 10.62 14.43 4.82
CA THR A 58 11.26 13.78 3.68
C THR A 58 11.57 12.31 3.93
N GLU A 59 11.91 11.96 5.16
CA GLU A 59 12.17 10.58 5.56
C GLU A 59 10.90 9.74 5.47
N ALA A 60 9.79 10.21 6.05
CA ALA A 60 8.52 9.48 6.02
C ALA A 60 7.98 9.33 4.58
N ARG A 61 8.09 10.39 3.75
CA ARG A 61 7.71 10.33 2.34
C ARG A 61 8.56 9.32 1.56
N ASN A 62 9.86 9.29 1.79
CA ASN A 62 10.76 8.33 1.15
C ASN A 62 10.50 6.90 1.65
N GLY A 63 10.26 6.73 2.95
CA GLY A 63 9.90 5.46 3.56
C GLY A 63 8.64 4.87 2.94
N MET A 64 7.57 5.66 2.82
CA MET A 64 6.36 5.25 2.10
C MET A 64 6.61 4.98 0.62
N ALA A 65 7.48 5.75 -0.03
CA ALA A 65 7.83 5.56 -1.44
C ALA A 65 8.46 4.19 -1.72
N VAL A 66 9.40 3.80 -0.86
CA VAL A 66 10.05 2.50 -0.94
C VAL A 66 9.07 1.40 -0.57
N ALA A 67 8.28 1.58 0.50
CA ALA A 67 7.36 0.56 0.98
C ALA A 67 6.31 0.18 -0.06
N GLN A 68 5.66 1.16 -0.71
CA GLN A 68 4.70 0.87 -1.78
C GLN A 68 5.37 0.28 -3.03
N TYR A 69 6.61 0.65 -3.32
CA TYR A 69 7.36 0.08 -4.45
C TYR A 69 7.65 -1.41 -4.22
N ILE A 70 8.14 -1.78 -3.04
CA ILE A 70 8.45 -3.19 -2.74
C ILE A 70 7.19 -4.06 -2.59
N ALA A 71 6.09 -3.51 -2.08
CA ALA A 71 4.79 -4.18 -2.13
C ALA A 71 4.39 -4.44 -3.59
N GLY A 72 4.52 -3.43 -4.45
CA GLY A 72 4.35 -3.53 -5.89
C GLY A 72 5.10 -4.67 -6.54
N MET A 73 6.37 -4.86 -6.18
CA MET A 73 7.19 -5.95 -6.70
C MET A 73 6.63 -7.32 -6.32
N ALA A 74 6.13 -7.50 -5.11
CA ALA A 74 5.59 -8.79 -4.67
C ALA A 74 4.20 -9.07 -5.25
N PHE A 75 3.21 -8.21 -5.03
CA PHE A 75 1.84 -8.48 -5.50
C PHE A 75 1.75 -8.61 -7.02
N SER A 76 2.66 -8.00 -7.78
CA SER A 76 2.72 -8.19 -9.24
C SER A 76 3.03 -9.62 -9.68
N HIS A 77 3.65 -10.43 -8.80
CA HIS A 77 3.98 -11.83 -9.06
C HIS A 77 2.99 -12.81 -8.44
N VAL A 78 2.37 -12.44 -7.32
CA VAL A 78 1.52 -13.36 -6.53
C VAL A 78 0.03 -13.02 -6.58
N GLY A 79 -0.31 -11.87 -7.17
CA GLY A 79 -1.67 -11.36 -7.27
C GLY A 79 -2.13 -10.69 -5.98
N LEU A 80 -3.44 -10.49 -5.89
CA LEU A 80 -4.14 -9.86 -4.77
C LEU A 80 -5.36 -10.70 -4.38
N GLY A 81 -6.09 -10.26 -3.35
CA GLY A 81 -7.21 -10.98 -2.77
C GLY A 81 -8.57 -10.34 -3.01
N VAL A 82 -9.50 -10.65 -2.11
CA VAL A 82 -10.91 -10.23 -2.21
C VAL A 82 -11.09 -8.76 -1.86
N VAL A 83 -10.20 -8.14 -1.07
CA VAL A 83 -10.29 -6.70 -0.77
C VAL A 83 -10.21 -5.89 -2.06
N HIS A 84 -9.20 -6.14 -2.90
CA HIS A 84 -9.13 -5.51 -4.22
C HIS A 84 -10.30 -5.92 -5.13
N GLY A 85 -10.70 -7.20 -5.08
CA GLY A 85 -11.87 -7.70 -5.82
C GLY A 85 -13.17 -6.95 -5.50
N MET A 86 -13.35 -6.53 -4.24
CA MET A 86 -14.50 -5.74 -3.78
C MET A 86 -14.31 -4.23 -3.99
N ALA A 87 -13.09 -3.71 -3.89
CA ALA A 87 -12.80 -2.29 -4.07
C ALA A 87 -13.02 -1.82 -5.51
N HIS A 88 -12.71 -2.66 -6.51
CA HIS A 88 -12.89 -2.31 -7.92
C HIS A 88 -14.33 -1.88 -8.28
N PRO A 89 -15.40 -2.67 -8.00
CA PRO A 89 -16.76 -2.25 -8.32
C PRO A 89 -17.21 -1.06 -7.46
N LEU A 90 -16.73 -0.91 -6.22
CA LEU A 90 -17.06 0.25 -5.40
C LEU A 90 -16.54 1.54 -6.02
N GLY A 91 -15.28 1.56 -6.47
CA GLY A 91 -14.72 2.70 -7.21
C GLY A 91 -15.45 2.95 -8.53
N ALA A 92 -15.75 1.90 -9.29
CA ALA A 92 -16.39 2.03 -10.60
C ALA A 92 -17.86 2.52 -10.54
N ILE A 93 -18.61 2.13 -9.50
CA ILE A 93 -20.04 2.43 -9.39
C ILE A 93 -20.30 3.70 -8.57
N PHE A 94 -19.51 3.93 -7.52
CA PHE A 94 -19.77 4.98 -6.52
C PHE A 94 -18.70 6.08 -6.47
N ASP A 95 -17.68 6.03 -7.33
CA ASP A 95 -16.56 7.00 -7.36
C ASP A 95 -15.83 7.12 -6.00
N ILE A 96 -15.74 5.99 -5.29
CA ILE A 96 -15.01 5.89 -4.02
C ILE A 96 -13.50 5.77 -4.33
N PRO A 97 -12.63 6.57 -3.69
CA PRO A 97 -11.18 6.42 -3.85
C PRO A 97 -10.70 5.01 -3.48
N HIS A 98 -9.85 4.40 -4.30
CA HIS A 98 -9.54 2.97 -4.23
C HIS A 98 -9.04 2.48 -2.85
N GLY A 99 -8.19 3.26 -2.17
CA GLY A 99 -7.62 2.91 -0.87
C GLY A 99 -8.40 3.42 0.34
N VAL A 100 -9.70 3.73 0.19
CA VAL A 100 -10.61 4.18 1.28
C VAL A 100 -11.60 3.09 1.65
#